data_AF-A0AAP0HI51-F1
#
_entry.id   AF-A0AAP0HI51-F1
#
_cell.length_a   1.000
_cell.length_b   1.000
_cell.length_c   1.000
_cell.angle_alpha   90.00
_cell.angle_beta   90.00
_cell.angle_gamma   90.00
#
_symmetry.space_group_name_H-M   'P 1'
#
loop_
_entity.id
_entity.type
_entity.pdbx_description
1 polymer ?
#
loop_
_entity_poly.entity_id
_entity_poly.type
_entity_poly.pdbx_seq_one_letter_code
_entity_poly.pdbx_strand_id
1 'polypeptide(L)' 'MDDSILHSEGSKENDEIKNLFESAKKKKKNEKSVVEIAFPVENRMAELEVTAEEDAELNTQSKPAVNKLKKLPLLTER' A
#
# COMPACT_ATOMS: atom_id res chain seq x y z
N MET A 1 0.27 -20.49 -58.07
CA MET A 1 -0.52 -20.22 -56.87
C MET A 1 0.51 -19.94 -55.79
N ASP A 2 0.61 -18.69 -55.37
CA ASP A 2 1.67 -18.19 -54.49
C ASP A 2 1.53 -18.76 -53.08
N ASP A 3 2.41 -19.70 -52.72
CA ASP A 3 2.53 -20.29 -51.38
C ASP A 3 3.12 -19.32 -50.33
N SER A 4 3.20 -18.02 -50.65
CA SER A 4 3.75 -16.99 -49.76
C SER A 4 2.76 -16.47 -48.71
N ILE A 5 1.47 -16.88 -48.75
CA ILE A 5 0.45 -16.38 -47.82
C ILE A 5 0.39 -17.17 -46.50
N LEU A 6 0.95 -18.37 -46.42
CA LEU A 6 0.89 -19.21 -45.21
C LEU A 6 1.86 -18.82 -44.08
N HIS A 7 2.84 -17.95 -44.35
CA HIS A 7 3.85 -17.56 -43.34
C HIS A 7 3.54 -16.26 -42.60
N SER A 8 2.56 -15.46 -43.05
CA SER A 8 2.27 -14.15 -42.44
C SER A 8 1.31 -14.22 -41.25
N GLU A 9 0.43 -15.22 -41.16
CA GLU A 9 -0.58 -15.30 -40.09
C GLU A 9 0.02 -15.87 -38.80
N GLY A 10 0.78 -16.97 -38.86
CA GLY A 10 1.38 -17.61 -37.68
C GLY A 10 2.46 -16.79 -36.97
N SER A 11 3.11 -15.83 -37.65
CA SER A 11 4.07 -14.93 -37.01
C SER A 11 3.38 -13.84 -36.17
N LYS A 12 2.25 -13.31 -36.65
CA LYS A 12 1.51 -12.22 -35.98
C LYS A 12 0.80 -12.73 -34.73
N GLU A 13 0.19 -13.92 -34.81
CA GLU A 13 -0.43 -14.56 -33.65
C GLU A 13 0.58 -14.83 -32.53
N ASN A 14 1.80 -15.25 -32.89
CA ASN A 14 2.85 -15.51 -31.90
C ASN A 14 3.35 -14.23 -31.21
N ASP A 15 3.47 -13.12 -31.95
CA ASP A 15 3.83 -11.82 -31.40
C ASP A 15 2.70 -11.24 -30.51
N GLU A 16 1.44 -11.47 -30.87
CA GLU A 16 0.27 -11.04 -30.10
C GLU A 16 0.14 -11.82 -28.79
N ILE A 17 0.34 -13.14 -28.84
CA ILE A 17 0.39 -14.01 -27.66
C ILE A 17 1.57 -13.62 -26.76
N LYS A 18 2.75 -13.37 -27.33
CA LYS A 18 3.93 -12.93 -26.58
C LYS A 18 3.71 -11.57 -25.91
N ASN A 19 3.08 -10.62 -26.60
CA ASN A 19 2.71 -9.33 -26.03
C ASN A 19 1.64 -9.44 -24.94
N LEU A 20 0.72 -10.40 -25.05
CA LEU A 20 -0.27 -10.72 -24.00
C LEU A 20 0.41 -11.27 -22.73
N PHE A 21 1.40 -12.16 -22.88
CA PHE A 21 2.19 -12.67 -21.74
C PHE A 21 3.16 -11.64 -21.15
N GLU A 22 3.78 -10.78 -21.97
CA GLU A 22 4.69 -9.72 -21.49
C GLU A 22 3.94 -8.56 -20.82
N SER A 23 2.74 -8.24 -21.27
CA SER A 23 1.86 -7.25 -20.60
C SER A 23 1.30 -7.77 -19.28
N ALA A 24 1.07 -9.08 -19.15
CA ALA A 24 0.71 -9.73 -17.89
C ALA A 24 1.85 -9.70 -16.83
N LYS A 25 3.12 -9.71 -17.27
CA LYS A 25 4.29 -9.57 -16.37
C LYS A 25 4.48 -8.15 -15.84
N LYS A 26 3.89 -7.12 -16.46
CA LYS A 26 4.19 -5.70 -16.18
C LYS A 26 3.33 -5.00 -15.12
N LYS A 27 2.56 -5.72 -14.30
CA LYS A 27 1.77 -5.08 -13.23
C LYS A 27 1.86 -5.80 -11.88
N LYS A 28 3.08 -5.99 -11.36
CA LYS A 28 3.24 -6.11 -9.91
C LYS A 28 3.31 -4.69 -9.36
N LYS A 29 2.16 -4.16 -8.92
CA LYS A 29 2.15 -2.99 -8.05
C LYS A 29 3.08 -3.31 -6.88
N ASN A 30 3.97 -2.38 -6.52
CA ASN A 30 4.82 -2.49 -5.35
C ASN A 30 3.93 -2.33 -4.10
N GLU A 31 3.06 -3.31 -3.87
CA GLU A 31 2.23 -3.42 -2.69
C GLU A 31 3.15 -3.89 -1.56
N LYS A 32 3.39 -3.00 -0.59
CA LYS A 32 4.05 -3.37 0.66
C LYS A 32 3.34 -4.59 1.22
N SER A 33 4.09 -5.55 1.74
CA SER A 33 3.48 -6.77 2.27
C SER A 33 2.57 -6.42 3.46
N VAL A 34 1.54 -7.26 3.70
CA VAL A 34 0.65 -7.08 4.86
C VAL A 34 1.44 -6.97 6.16
N VAL A 35 2.53 -7.75 6.28
CA VAL A 35 3.42 -7.74 7.44
C VAL A 35 4.17 -6.41 7.58
N GLU A 36 4.68 -5.87 6.46
CA GLU A 36 5.37 -4.57 6.44
C GLU A 36 4.46 -3.40 6.81
N ILE A 37 3.14 -3.52 6.58
CA ILE A 37 2.15 -2.51 6.95
C ILE A 37 1.66 -2.73 8.39
N ALA A 38 1.43 -3.97 8.80
CA ALA A 38 0.87 -4.32 10.10
C ALA A 38 1.74 -3.81 11.25
N PHE A 39 3.05 -4.09 11.21
CA PHE A 39 3.97 -3.71 12.27
C PHE A 39 3.97 -2.20 12.59
N PRO A 40 4.17 -1.27 11.62
CA PRO A 40 4.14 0.16 11.92
C PRO A 40 2.76 0.67 12.34
N VAL A 41 1.67 0.06 11.87
CA VAL A 41 0.30 0.41 12.30
C VAL A 41 0.09 0.01 13.75
N GLU A 42 0.42 -1.23 14.12
CA GLU A 42 0.32 -1.73 15.49
C GLU A 42 1.14 -0.87 16.47
N ASN A 43 2.38 -0.53 16.10
CA ASN A 43 3.23 0.31 16.93
C ASN A 43 2.62 1.72 17.15
N ARG A 44 2.05 2.34 16.10
CA ARG A 44 1.37 3.64 16.24
C ARG A 44 0.08 3.53 17.06
N MET A 45 -0.67 2.44 16.92
CA MET A 45 -1.86 2.17 17.71
C MET A 45 -1.51 2.05 19.20
N ALA A 46 -0.45 1.32 19.54
CA ALA A 46 0.03 1.20 20.92
C ALA A 46 0.45 2.56 21.51
N GLU A 47 1.17 3.39 20.74
CA GLU A 47 1.56 4.73 21.15
C GLU A 47 0.36 5.66 21.39
N LEU A 48 -0.68 5.56 20.54
CA LEU A 48 -1.90 6.35 20.67
C LEU A 48 -2.77 5.91 21.85
N GLU A 49 -2.81 4.62 22.16
CA GLU A 49 -3.53 4.09 23.33
C GLU A 49 -2.96 4.67 24.63
N VAL A 50 -1.63 4.56 24.82
CA VAL A 50 -0.94 5.12 25.99
C VAL A 50 -1.18 6.64 26.09
N THR A 51 -1.09 7.34 24.96
CA THR A 51 -1.35 8.79 24.93
C THR A 51 -2.78 9.13 25.35
N ALA A 52 -3.76 8.29 24.99
CA ALA A 52 -5.16 8.49 25.36
C ALA A 52 -5.38 8.28 26.86
N GLU A 53 -4.78 7.23 27.43
CA GLU A 53 -4.82 6.95 28.87
C GLU A 53 -4.17 8.08 29.69
N GLU A 54 -2.96 8.52 29.31
CA GLU A 54 -2.26 9.62 29.99
C GLU A 54 -3.06 10.92 30.00
N ASP A 55 -3.66 11.28 28.86
CA ASP A 55 -4.51 12.46 28.79
C ASP A 55 -5.80 12.31 29.61
N ALA A 56 -6.36 11.09 29.72
CA ALA A 56 -7.52 10.84 30.57
C ALA A 56 -7.19 11.01 32.06
N GLU A 57 -6.01 10.55 32.49
CA GLU A 57 -5.50 10.76 33.84
C GLU A 57 -5.26 12.25 34.12
N LEU A 58 -4.62 12.97 33.18
CA LEU A 58 -4.40 14.42 33.32
C LEU A 58 -5.71 15.20 33.43
N ASN A 59 -6.71 14.86 32.62
CA ASN A 59 -8.05 15.44 32.71
C ASN A 59 -8.68 15.20 34.08
N THR A 60 -8.54 14.00 34.64
CA THR A 60 -9.03 13.65 35.99
C THR A 60 -8.35 14.50 37.07
N GLN A 61 -7.07 14.80 36.89
CA GLN A 61 -6.29 15.67 37.77
C GLN A 61 -6.49 17.17 37.52
N SER A 62 -7.42 17.57 36.63
CA SER A 62 -7.61 18.97 36.18
C SER A 62 -6.35 19.63 35.62
N LYS A 63 -5.44 18.83 35.03
CA LYS A 63 -4.23 19.28 34.35
C LYS A 63 -4.46 19.35 32.84
N PRO A 64 -3.75 20.22 32.10
CA PRO A 64 -3.86 20.27 30.65
C PRO A 64 -3.49 18.95 29.97
N ALA A 65 -4.44 18.34 29.27
CA ALA A 65 -4.27 17.12 28.48
C ALA A 65 -4.10 17.46 26.99
N VAL A 66 -2.86 17.71 26.58
CA VAL A 66 -2.51 18.18 25.22
C VAL A 66 -1.77 17.13 24.40
N ASN A 67 -1.54 15.93 24.94
CA ASN A 67 -0.65 14.97 24.30
C ASN A 67 -1.28 14.37 23.04
N LYS A 68 -2.60 14.09 23.05
CA LYS A 68 -3.32 13.70 21.81
C LYS A 68 -3.18 14.73 20.70
N LEU A 69 -3.24 16.03 21.04
CA LEU A 69 -3.10 17.12 20.07
C LEU A 69 -1.69 17.14 19.46
N LYS A 70 -0.66 16.91 20.27
CA LYS A 70 0.74 16.83 19.81
C LYS A 70 1.00 15.64 18.88
N LYS A 71 0.21 14.56 18.98
CA LYS A 71 0.32 13.36 18.14
C LYS A 71 -0.46 13.45 16.83
N LEU A 72 -1.26 14.48 16.60
CA LEU A 72 -2.02 14.67 15.34
C LEU A 72 -1.16 14.58 14.05
N PRO A 73 0.10 15.05 14.00
CA PRO A 73 0.93 14.89 12.81
C PRO A 73 1.11 13.43 12.38
N LEU A 74 1.04 12.47 13.32
CA LEU A 74 1.13 11.03 13.00
C LEU A 74 -0.07 10.52 12.18
N LEU A 75 -1.16 11.27 12.10
CA LEU A 75 -2.43 10.88 11.49
C LEU A 75 -2.87 11.81 10.33
N THR A 76 -2.18 12.93 10.13
CA THR A 76 -2.68 14.01 9.26
C THR A 76 -1.69 14.49 8.20
N GLU A 77 -0.58 13.79 8.00
CA GLU A 77 0.27 14.02 6.82
C GLU A 77 -0.54 13.83 5.53
N ARG A 78 -0.57 14.89 4.70
CA ARG A 78 -1.20 14.94 3.37
C ARG A 78 -0.14 14.99 2.28
#